data_AF-A0A4Q6G630-F1
#
_entry.id   AF-A0A4Q6G630-F1
#
_cell.length_a   1.000
_cell.length_b   1.000
_cell.length_c   1.000
_cell.angle_alpha   90.00
_cell.angle_beta   90.00
_cell.angle_gamma   90.00
#
_symmetry.space_group_name_H-M   'P 1'
#
loop_
_entity.id
_entity.type
_entity.pdbx_description
1 polymer ?
#
loop_
_entity_poly.entity_id
_entity_poly.type
_entity_poly.pdbx_seq_one_letter_code
_entity_poly.pdbx_strand_id
1 'polypeptide(L)'
;MPRYDRGDILMELIELCRDIKSEIHQQLTYYRVSVYKTETAEQIEVKVKQLEVLAGLLGDEQLIDAFRDYDMMKKNGYKTLVPGECFLSHRLANLFQSIELMFEVMIMDIRQANQEDKYKLTKSVLVHRDQVLSICRHGSRQWQFFSDI
;
A
#
# COMPACT_ATOMS: atom_id res chain seq x y z
N MET A 1 16.92 -24.29 2.37
CA MET A 1 17.11 -22.84 2.21
C MET A 1 15.78 -22.24 1.81
N PRO A 2 15.35 -21.09 2.36
CA PRO A 2 14.18 -20.40 1.83
C PRO A 2 14.42 -20.12 0.34
N ARG A 3 13.40 -20.41 -0.50
CA ARG A 3 13.49 -20.31 -1.96
C ARG A 3 13.59 -18.86 -2.44
N TYR A 4 13.13 -17.92 -1.61
CA TYR A 4 13.10 -16.48 -1.86
C TYR A 4 13.86 -15.74 -0.77
N ASP A 5 14.60 -14.71 -1.15
CA ASP A 5 15.32 -13.84 -0.21
C ASP A 5 14.46 -12.64 0.25
N ARG A 6 14.98 -11.85 1.20
CA ARG A 6 14.31 -10.64 1.71
C ARG A 6 14.00 -9.66 0.58
N GLY A 7 14.91 -9.53 -0.39
CA GLY A 7 14.76 -8.61 -1.52
C GLY A 7 13.59 -9.04 -2.40
N ASP A 8 13.49 -10.32 -2.71
CA ASP A 8 12.37 -10.88 -3.48
C ASP A 8 11.02 -10.56 -2.80
N ILE A 9 10.92 -10.87 -1.50
CA ILE A 9 9.68 -10.63 -0.72
C ILE A 9 9.34 -9.13 -0.67
N LEU A 10 10.34 -8.28 -0.43
CA LEU A 10 10.14 -6.84 -0.37
C LEU A 10 9.66 -6.29 -1.72
N MET A 11 10.29 -6.72 -2.81
CA MET A 11 9.92 -6.29 -4.16
C MET A 11 8.50 -6.71 -4.51
N GLU A 12 8.10 -7.95 -4.18
CA GLU A 12 6.73 -8.43 -4.45
C GLU A 12 5.68 -7.69 -3.61
N LEU A 13 5.99 -7.33 -2.35
CA LEU A 13 5.11 -6.48 -1.54
C LEU A 13 4.98 -5.06 -2.11
N ILE A 14 6.09 -4.46 -2.55
CA ILE A 14 6.09 -3.13 -3.19
C ILE A 14 5.30 -3.16 -4.51
N GLU A 15 5.49 -4.19 -5.33
CA GLU A 15 4.74 -4.37 -6.58
C GLU A 15 3.24 -4.53 -6.29
N LEU A 16 2.85 -5.31 -5.28
CA LEU A 16 1.46 -5.44 -4.86
C LEU A 16 0.86 -4.10 -4.41
N CYS A 17 1.61 -3.30 -3.64
CA CYS A 17 1.19 -1.95 -3.27
C CYS A 17 1.02 -1.04 -4.49
N ARG A 18 1.91 -1.11 -5.47
CA ARG A 18 1.82 -0.32 -6.71
C ARG A 18 0.61 -0.72 -7.56
N ASP A 19 0.29 -2.00 -7.62
CA ASP A 19 -0.92 -2.50 -8.29
C ASP A 19 -2.19 -1.92 -7.64
N ILE A 20 -2.29 -1.98 -6.31
CA ILE A 20 -3.43 -1.40 -5.58
C ILE A 20 -3.48 0.13 -5.78
N LYS A 21 -2.34 0.82 -5.76
CA LYS A 21 -2.27 2.27 -6.04
C LYS A 21 -2.80 2.60 -7.43
N SER A 22 -2.47 1.79 -8.43
CA SER A 22 -2.97 1.93 -9.80
C SER A 22 -4.48 1.73 -9.87
N GLU A 23 -5.01 0.72 -9.17
CA GLU A 23 -6.46 0.51 -9.04
C GLU A 23 -7.17 1.71 -8.41
N ILE A 24 -6.60 2.29 -7.35
CA ILE A 24 -7.16 3.49 -6.72
C ILE A 24 -7.16 4.67 -7.69
N HIS A 25 -6.11 4.87 -8.49
CA HIS A 25 -6.08 5.94 -9.50
C HIS A 25 -7.17 5.76 -10.56
N GLN A 26 -7.40 4.53 -11.01
CA GLN A 26 -8.49 4.21 -11.93
C GLN A 26 -9.84 4.54 -11.28
N GLN A 27 -10.08 4.06 -10.06
CA GLN A 27 -11.31 4.36 -9.30
C GLN A 27 -11.50 5.86 -9.03
N LEU A 28 -10.42 6.61 -8.80
CA LEU A 28 -10.47 8.07 -8.66
C LEU A 28 -10.93 8.76 -9.95
N THR A 29 -10.48 8.25 -11.10
CA THR A 29 -10.90 8.76 -12.41
C THR A 29 -12.40 8.54 -12.59
N TYR A 30 -12.89 7.34 -12.26
CA TYR A 30 -14.33 7.06 -12.25
C TYR A 30 -15.08 7.93 -11.24
N TYR A 31 -14.59 8.07 -10.00
CA TYR A 31 -15.20 8.88 -8.95
C TYR A 31 -15.44 10.34 -9.39
N ARG A 32 -14.49 10.93 -10.13
CA ARG A 32 -14.59 12.31 -10.61
C ARG A 32 -15.78 12.54 -11.55
N VAL A 33 -16.14 11.53 -12.34
CA VAL A 33 -17.20 11.60 -13.36
C VAL A 33 -18.47 10.84 -12.98
N SER A 34 -18.43 10.04 -11.92
CA SER A 34 -19.54 9.17 -11.48
C SER A 34 -20.61 9.93 -10.70
N VAL A 35 -21.86 9.48 -10.85
CA VAL A 35 -22.98 9.83 -9.97
C VAL A 35 -23.00 9.00 -8.67
N TYR A 36 -22.34 7.84 -8.67
CA TYR A 36 -22.18 6.93 -7.53
C TYR A 36 -20.89 7.23 -6.76
N LYS A 37 -20.79 8.47 -6.26
CA LYS A 37 -19.56 8.95 -5.59
C LYS A 37 -19.33 8.23 -4.27
N THR A 38 -20.37 7.99 -3.49
CA THR A 38 -20.29 7.34 -2.18
C THR A 38 -19.74 5.92 -2.30
N GLU A 39 -20.32 5.12 -3.18
CA GLU A 39 -19.94 3.73 -3.41
C GLU A 39 -18.50 3.63 -3.94
N THR A 40 -18.13 4.53 -4.86
CA THR A 40 -16.77 4.56 -5.41
C THR A 40 -15.76 4.99 -4.34
N ALA A 41 -16.11 5.93 -3.46
CA ALA A 41 -15.26 6.32 -2.33
C ALA A 41 -15.08 5.17 -1.33
N GLU A 42 -16.13 4.41 -1.03
CA GLU A 42 -16.05 3.23 -0.16
C GLU A 42 -15.12 2.16 -0.73
N GLN A 43 -15.20 1.90 -2.05
CA GLN A 43 -14.29 0.96 -2.72
C GLN A 43 -12.83 1.43 -2.63
N ILE A 44 -12.58 2.73 -2.84
CA ILE A 44 -11.24 3.32 -2.69
C ILE A 44 -10.74 3.15 -1.25
N GLU A 45 -11.58 3.39 -0.24
CA GLU A 45 -11.21 3.25 1.16
C GLU A 45 -10.88 1.81 1.55
N VAL A 46 -11.57 0.81 0.98
CA VAL A 46 -11.19 -0.60 1.12
C VAL A 46 -9.77 -0.83 0.58
N LYS A 47 -9.44 -0.25 -0.58
CA LYS A 47 -8.09 -0.36 -1.16
C LYS A 47 -7.02 0.36 -0.35
N VAL A 48 -7.33 1.53 0.22
CA VAL A 48 -6.42 2.23 1.14
C VAL A 48 -6.12 1.37 2.36
N LYS A 49 -7.12 0.70 2.94
CA LYS A 49 -6.90 -0.24 4.06
C LYS A 49 -6.03 -1.44 3.66
N GLN A 50 -6.17 -1.94 2.44
CA GLN A 50 -5.28 -2.99 1.93
C GLN A 50 -3.82 -2.50 1.87
N LEU A 51 -3.60 -1.26 1.42
CA LEU A 51 -2.26 -0.65 1.43
C LEU A 51 -1.72 -0.48 2.85
N GLU A 52 -2.55 -0.05 3.80
CA GLU A 52 -2.17 0.10 5.21
C GLU A 52 -1.73 -1.24 5.83
N VAL A 53 -2.45 -2.32 5.54
CA VAL A 53 -2.07 -3.68 5.97
C VAL A 53 -0.71 -4.06 5.41
N LEU A 54 -0.47 -3.85 4.11
CA LEU A 54 0.82 -4.17 3.48
C LEU A 54 1.95 -3.29 4.03
N ALA A 55 1.69 -2.02 4.31
CA ALA A 55 2.62 -1.12 4.98
C ALA A 55 3.02 -1.63 6.38
N GLY A 56 2.06 -2.16 7.15
CA GLY A 56 2.33 -2.80 8.44
C GLY A 56 3.27 -4.00 8.33
N LEU A 57 3.18 -4.77 7.24
CA LEU A 57 4.07 -5.90 6.99
C LEU A 57 5.49 -5.49 6.60
N LEU A 58 5.62 -4.34 5.93
CA LEU A 58 6.92 -3.75 5.60
C LEU A 58 7.66 -3.25 6.86
N GLY A 59 6.92 -2.99 7.94
CA GLY A 59 7.49 -2.68 9.27
C GLY A 59 8.14 -1.30 9.35
N ASP A 60 7.73 -0.37 8.50
CA ASP A 60 8.26 0.99 8.46
C ASP A 60 7.30 1.97 9.15
N GLU A 61 7.78 2.60 10.23
CA GLU A 61 6.96 3.51 11.03
C GLU A 61 6.58 4.79 10.26
N GLN A 62 7.44 5.29 9.39
CA GLN A 62 7.16 6.51 8.61
C GLN A 62 6.05 6.26 7.59
N LEU A 63 6.05 5.07 6.98
CA LEU A 63 4.99 4.62 6.10
C LEU A 63 3.66 4.53 6.84
N ILE A 64 3.64 3.99 8.06
CA ILE A 64 2.44 3.94 8.91
C ILE A 64 1.97 5.34 9.32
N ASP A 65 2.88 6.25 9.64
CA ASP A 65 2.54 7.64 9.96
C ASP A 65 1.87 8.35 8.78
N ALA A 66 2.24 8.05 7.54
CA ALA A 66 1.54 8.58 6.36
C ALA A 66 0.06 8.17 6.29
N PHE A 67 -0.29 6.95 6.74
CA PHE A 67 -1.71 6.53 6.86
C PHE A 67 -2.42 7.24 8.01
N ARG A 68 -1.73 7.50 9.12
CA ARG A 68 -2.29 8.30 10.23
C ARG A 68 -2.59 9.73 9.78
N ASP A 69 -1.69 10.33 9.03
CA ASP A 69 -1.88 11.65 8.43
C ASP A 69 -3.09 11.65 7.49
N TYR A 70 -3.21 10.65 6.61
CA TYR A 70 -4.38 10.48 5.75
C TYR A 70 -5.71 10.46 6.54
N ASP A 71 -5.75 9.71 7.65
CA ASP A 71 -6.92 9.63 8.55
C ASP A 71 -7.18 10.93 9.30
N MET A 72 -6.13 11.66 9.70
CA MET A 72 -6.28 12.99 10.29
C MET A 72 -6.84 13.98 9.28
N MET A 73 -6.38 13.95 8.03
CA MET A 73 -6.92 14.79 6.96
C MET A 73 -8.40 14.49 6.69
N LYS A 74 -8.81 13.23 6.81
CA LYS A 74 -10.21 12.79 6.71
C LYS A 74 -11.07 13.40 7.82
N LYS A 75 -10.61 13.33 9.08
CA LYS A 75 -11.33 13.85 10.26
C LYS A 75 -11.42 15.37 10.30
N ASN A 76 -10.34 16.05 9.89
CA ASN A 76 -10.25 17.50 9.97
C ASN A 76 -10.96 18.23 8.83
N GLY A 77 -11.45 17.49 7.82
CA GLY A 77 -12.26 18.04 6.73
C GLY A 77 -11.61 19.26 6.07
N TYR A 78 -10.31 19.14 5.70
CA TYR A 78 -9.47 20.21 5.17
C TYR A 78 -10.28 21.27 4.42
N LYS A 79 -10.42 22.49 4.96
CA LYS A 79 -11.42 23.47 4.47
C LYS A 79 -10.94 24.35 3.33
N THR A 80 -9.70 24.19 2.88
CA THR A 80 -9.05 25.04 1.87
C THR A 80 -8.54 24.18 0.72
N LEU A 81 -9.42 23.93 -0.26
CA LEU A 81 -9.02 23.45 -1.58
C LEU A 81 -9.38 24.49 -2.64
N VAL A 82 -8.58 24.53 -3.70
CA VAL A 82 -8.86 25.31 -4.90
C VAL A 82 -10.14 24.78 -5.55
N PRO A 83 -11.05 25.64 -6.07
CA PRO A 83 -12.23 25.18 -6.77
C PRO A 83 -11.90 24.16 -7.87
N GLY A 84 -12.50 22.97 -7.79
CA GLY A 84 -12.29 21.87 -8.74
C GLY A 84 -11.49 20.68 -8.19
N GLU A 85 -10.77 20.83 -7.08
CA GLU A 85 -10.11 19.68 -6.43
C GLU A 85 -11.04 18.96 -5.44
N CYS A 86 -11.08 17.63 -5.52
CA CYS A 86 -11.82 16.81 -4.57
C CYS A 86 -10.95 16.45 -3.35
N PHE A 87 -11.47 16.64 -2.13
CA PHE A 87 -10.81 16.27 -0.87
C PHE A 87 -10.28 14.83 -0.83
N LEU A 88 -10.96 13.89 -1.47
CA LEU A 88 -10.48 12.51 -1.57
C LEU A 88 -9.25 12.40 -2.48
N SER A 89 -9.27 13.05 -3.65
CA SER A 89 -8.13 13.05 -4.58
C SER A 89 -6.88 13.66 -3.94
N HIS A 90 -7.04 14.78 -3.23
CA HIS A 90 -5.91 15.45 -2.58
C HIS A 90 -5.28 14.59 -1.46
N ARG A 91 -6.11 14.02 -0.57
CA ARG A 91 -5.63 13.13 0.50
C ARG A 91 -4.85 11.93 -0.06
N LEU A 92 -5.36 11.32 -1.13
CA LEU A 92 -4.70 10.19 -1.78
C LEU A 92 -3.40 10.60 -2.48
N ALA A 93 -3.36 11.78 -3.10
CA ALA A 93 -2.12 12.28 -3.71
C ALA A 93 -1.00 12.43 -2.66
N ASN A 94 -1.31 13.01 -1.50
CA ASN A 94 -0.34 13.14 -0.40
C ASN A 94 0.12 11.77 0.11
N LEU A 95 -0.83 10.86 0.36
CA LEU A 95 -0.52 9.49 0.79
C LEU A 95 0.40 8.78 -0.21
N PHE A 96 0.08 8.87 -1.51
CA PHE A 96 0.86 8.21 -2.55
C PHE A 96 2.25 8.79 -2.73
N GLN A 97 2.40 10.09 -2.54
CA GLN A 97 3.71 10.72 -2.54
C GLN A 97 4.58 10.20 -1.38
N SER A 98 4.01 10.11 -0.17
CA SER A 98 4.72 9.56 0.99
C SER A 98 5.08 8.09 0.79
N ILE A 99 4.15 7.27 0.26
CA ILE A 99 4.38 5.85 -0.01
C ILE A 99 5.54 5.64 -1.00
N GLU A 100 5.57 6.37 -2.12
CA GLU A 100 6.64 6.19 -3.12
C GLU A 100 8.00 6.63 -2.58
N LEU A 101 8.06 7.73 -1.81
CA LEU A 101 9.30 8.15 -1.15
C LEU A 101 9.85 7.04 -0.24
N MET A 102 8.98 6.39 0.53
CA MET A 102 9.38 5.29 1.42
C MET A 102 9.82 4.05 0.65
N PHE A 103 9.15 3.72 -0.47
CA PHE A 103 9.57 2.60 -1.32
C PHE A 103 10.96 2.84 -1.92
N GLU A 104 11.28 4.06 -2.34
CA GLU A 104 12.62 4.39 -2.84
C GLU A 104 13.68 4.16 -1.75
N VAL A 105 13.44 4.62 -0.52
CA VAL A 105 14.33 4.40 0.63
C VAL A 105 14.51 2.90 0.90
N MET A 106 13.42 2.14 1.01
CA MET A 106 13.47 0.70 1.28
C MET A 106 14.23 -0.08 0.20
N ILE A 107 14.06 0.30 -1.08
CA ILE A 107 14.74 -0.33 -2.22
C ILE A 107 16.25 -0.08 -2.15
N MET A 108 16.67 1.14 -1.79
CA MET A 108 18.09 1.46 -1.61
C MET A 108 18.73 0.65 -0.48
N ASP A 109 17.97 0.36 0.58
CA ASP A 109 18.43 -0.39 1.75
C ASP A 109 18.45 -1.91 1.56
N ILE A 110 17.90 -2.45 0.47
CA ILE A 110 17.91 -3.91 0.18
C ILE A 110 19.31 -4.50 0.29
N ARG A 111 20.32 -3.77 -0.19
CA ARG A 111 21.71 -4.22 -0.22
C ARG A 111 22.46 -4.02 1.10
N GLN A 112 21.92 -3.21 2.00
CA GLN A 112 22.54 -2.84 3.28
C GLN A 112 21.94 -3.60 4.48
N ALA A 113 20.82 -4.30 4.28
CA ALA A 113 20.13 -5.03 5.35
C ALA A 113 21.00 -6.14 5.97
N ASN A 114 21.12 -6.11 7.31
CA ASN A 114 21.79 -7.14 8.09
C ASN A 114 20.99 -8.47 8.06
N GLN A 115 21.57 -9.57 8.56
CA GLN A 115 20.89 -10.88 8.58
C GLN A 115 19.64 -10.89 9.47
N GLU A 116 19.58 -10.10 10.53
CA GLU A 116 18.45 -10.07 11.46
C GLU A 116 17.20 -9.48 10.80
N ASP A 117 17.36 -8.41 10.03
CA ASP A 117 16.29 -7.74 9.28
C ASP A 117 15.76 -8.60 8.13
N LYS A 118 16.60 -9.50 7.58
CA LYS A 118 16.17 -10.52 6.62
C LYS A 118 15.18 -11.49 7.22
N TYR A 119 15.43 -12.00 8.42
CA TYR A 119 14.52 -12.94 9.07
C TYR A 119 13.24 -12.29 9.57
N LYS A 120 13.28 -11.02 10.01
CA LYS A 120 12.09 -10.30 10.50
C LYS A 120 11.02 -10.15 9.43
N LEU A 121 11.38 -9.69 8.23
CA LEU A 121 10.41 -9.51 7.13
C LEU A 121 9.81 -10.85 6.70
N THR A 122 10.66 -11.85 6.42
CA THR A 122 10.20 -13.18 6.01
C THR A 122 9.27 -13.81 7.05
N LYS A 123 9.62 -13.72 8.33
CA LYS A 123 8.77 -14.22 9.42
C LYS A 123 7.44 -13.47 9.48
N SER A 124 7.45 -12.15 9.36
CA SER A 124 6.23 -11.33 9.36
C SER A 124 5.28 -11.74 8.24
N VAL A 125 5.81 -11.90 7.03
CA VAL A 125 5.03 -12.32 5.84
C VAL A 125 4.48 -13.72 6.01
N LEU A 126 5.27 -14.67 6.52
CA LEU A 126 4.81 -16.04 6.78
C LEU A 126 3.67 -16.09 7.81
N VAL A 127 3.77 -15.30 8.89
CA VAL A 127 2.74 -15.22 9.93
C VAL A 127 1.43 -14.63 9.38
N HIS A 128 1.52 -13.65 8.47
CA HIS A 128 0.37 -12.96 7.89
C HIS A 128 0.05 -13.42 6.46
N ARG A 129 0.51 -14.60 6.05
CA ARG A 129 0.43 -15.07 4.67
C ARG A 129 -0.99 -15.09 4.12
N ASP A 130 -1.95 -15.59 4.90
CA ASP A 130 -3.36 -15.64 4.49
C ASP A 130 -3.94 -14.24 4.28
N GLN A 131 -3.50 -13.26 5.08
CA GLN A 131 -3.90 -11.87 4.91
C GLN A 131 -3.32 -11.27 3.62
N VAL A 132 -2.04 -11.52 3.32
CA VAL A 132 -1.41 -11.11 2.06
C VAL A 132 -2.13 -11.74 0.87
N LEU A 133 -2.39 -13.05 0.92
CA LEU A 133 -3.09 -13.77 -0.14
C LEU A 133 -4.52 -13.27 -0.35
N SER A 134 -5.20 -12.81 0.71
CA SER A 134 -6.54 -12.20 0.60
C SER A 134 -6.54 -10.87 -0.16
N ILE A 135 -5.40 -10.17 -0.16
CA ILE A 135 -5.20 -8.90 -0.87
C ILE A 135 -4.79 -9.16 -2.32
N CYS A 136 -4.01 -10.21 -2.57
CA CYS A 136 -3.64 -10.63 -3.91
C CYS A 136 -4.88 -11.03 -4.74
N ARG A 137 -4.86 -10.65 -6.02
CA ARG A 137 -5.83 -11.20 -6.98
C ARG A 137 -5.53 -12.68 -7.18
N HIS A 138 -6.54 -13.54 -7.04
CA HIS A 138 -6.35 -14.98 -7.21
C HIS A 138 -5.75 -15.29 -8.60
N GLY A 139 -4.68 -16.10 -8.61
CA GLY A 139 -3.96 -16.45 -9.83
C GLY A 139 -3.00 -15.38 -10.36
N SER A 140 -2.82 -14.25 -9.68
CA SER A 140 -1.78 -13.28 -10.03
C SER A 140 -0.37 -13.83 -9.73
N ARG A 141 0.65 -13.19 -10.32
CA ARG A 141 2.06 -13.47 -10.02
C ARG A 141 2.33 -13.40 -8.52
N GLN A 142 1.88 -12.34 -7.85
CA GLN A 142 2.08 -12.17 -6.42
C GLN A 142 1.35 -13.24 -5.61
N TRP A 143 0.13 -13.64 -6.03
CA TRP A 143 -0.59 -14.74 -5.38
C TRP A 143 0.19 -16.05 -5.45
N GLN A 144 0.77 -16.38 -6.62
CA GLN A 144 1.61 -17.56 -6.78
C GLN A 144 2.87 -17.47 -5.92
N PHE A 145 3.55 -16.32 -5.93
CA PHE A 145 4.73 -16.07 -5.12
C PHE A 145 4.46 -16.27 -3.62
N PHE A 146 3.44 -15.58 -3.08
CA PHE A 146 3.08 -15.70 -1.66
C PHE A 146 2.43 -17.04 -1.31
N SER A 147 1.99 -17.81 -2.30
CA SER A 147 1.55 -19.20 -2.10
C SER A 147 2.73 -20.18 -2.02
N ASP A 148 3.86 -19.88 -2.65
CA ASP A 148 5.00 -20.79 -2.77
C ASP A 148 6.12 -20.55 -1.72
N ILE A 149 6.01 -19.47 -0.95
CA ILE A 149 6.91 -19.12 0.18
C ILE A 149 6.69 -20.00 1.42
#